data_AF-A0A4Y2PD36-F1
#
_entry.id   AF-A0A4Y2PD36-F1
#
_cell.length_a   1.000
_cell.length_b   1.000
_cell.length_c   1.000
_cell.angle_alpha   90.00
_cell.angle_beta   90.00
_cell.angle_gamma   90.00
#
_symmetry.space_group_name_H-M   'P 1'
#
loop_
_entity.id
_entity.type
_entity.pdbx_description
1 polymer ?
#
loop_
_entity_poly.entity_id
_entity_poly.type
_entity_poly.pdbx_seq_one_letter_code
_entity_poly.pdbx_strand_id
1 'polypeptide(L)'
;MNKLLNLVPVHRSDDIVKLRHLYDTLEIQVRSLKSLHVKPEAYSSMLISVLLKILSPEITLEFNRRNSDYSANYNIEKLLEFIRTELECRERNALYSISGSKSRFNLQQHPMHRNTMNTTLRLMV
;
A
#
# COMPACT_ATOMS: atom_id res chain seq x y z
N MET A 1 -6.56 -1.81 -27.02
CA MET A 1 -6.02 -2.92 -26.20
C MET A 1 -4.51 -2.85 -25.93
N ASN A 2 -3.65 -2.37 -26.83
CA ASN A 2 -2.19 -2.30 -26.58
C ASN A 2 -1.76 -1.50 -25.34
N LYS A 3 -2.56 -0.54 -24.85
CA LYS A 3 -2.22 0.24 -23.64
C LYS A 3 -2.42 -0.52 -22.32
N LEU A 4 -3.33 -1.50 -22.28
CA LEU A 4 -3.53 -2.38 -21.12
C LEU A 4 -2.42 -3.45 -21.01
N LEU A 5 -1.85 -3.84 -22.14
CA LEU A 5 -0.81 -4.86 -22.22
C LEU A 5 0.60 -4.28 -22.04
N ASN A 6 0.76 -2.97 -22.19
CA ASN A 6 2.01 -2.23 -21.99
C ASN A 6 1.98 -1.38 -20.71
N LEU A 7 1.22 -1.78 -19.70
CA LEU A 7 1.22 -1.06 -18.43
C LEU A 7 2.59 -1.21 -17.76
N VAL A 8 3.12 -0.10 -17.25
CA VAL A 8 4.42 -0.09 -16.57
C VAL A 8 4.28 -0.91 -15.29
N PRO A 9 5.09 -1.96 -15.12
CA PRO A 9 5.09 -2.75 -13.89
C PRO A 9 5.41 -1.89 -12.68
N VAL A 10 4.60 -2.03 -11.63
CA VAL A 10 4.84 -1.42 -10.33
C VAL A 10 5.64 -2.44 -9.53
N HIS A 11 6.97 -2.36 -9.59
CA HIS A 11 7.85 -3.31 -8.90
C HIS A 11 7.96 -3.04 -7.40
N ARG A 12 7.82 -1.78 -7.01
CA ARG A 12 7.84 -1.38 -5.60
C ARG A 12 6.49 -0.84 -5.19
N SER A 13 6.00 -1.32 -4.06
CA SER A 13 4.72 -0.92 -3.47
C SER A 13 4.74 0.51 -2.92
N ASP A 14 5.92 1.10 -2.71
CA ASP A 14 6.11 2.48 -2.25
C ASP A 14 6.11 3.53 -3.38
N ASP A 15 6.14 3.10 -4.65
CA ASP A 15 6.09 3.99 -5.80
C ASP A 15 4.64 4.43 -6.10
N ILE A 16 4.16 5.36 -5.29
CA ILE A 16 2.79 5.90 -5.34
C ILE A 16 2.50 6.52 -6.72
N VAL A 17 3.48 7.17 -7.36
CA VAL A 17 3.30 7.82 -8.66
C VAL A 17 3.03 6.78 -9.74
N LYS A 18 3.82 5.70 -9.81
CA LYS A 18 3.55 4.62 -10.76
C LYS A 18 2.24 3.89 -10.48
N LEU A 19 1.91 3.67 -9.20
CA LEU A 19 0.64 3.05 -8.81
C LEU A 19 -0.57 3.92 -9.23
N ARG A 20 -0.48 5.24 -9.06
CA ARG A 20 -1.48 6.21 -9.51
C ARG A 20 -1.67 6.16 -11.03
N HIS A 21 -0.59 6.21 -11.80
CA HIS A 21 -0.66 6.13 -13.26
C HIS A 21 -1.25 4.80 -13.76
N LEU A 22 -0.92 3.69 -13.09
CA LEU A 22 -1.49 2.38 -13.37
C LEU A 22 -3.01 2.40 -13.13
N TYR A 23 -3.44 2.93 -11.99
CA TYR A 23 -4.85 3.05 -11.63
C TYR A 23 -5.64 3.90 -12.63
N ASP A 24 -5.15 5.10 -12.95
CA ASP A 24 -5.81 6.01 -13.88
C ASP A 24 -5.99 5.38 -15.26
N THR A 25 -4.94 4.70 -15.75
CA THR A 25 -4.98 4.00 -17.04
C THR A 25 -6.00 2.87 -17.00
N LEU A 26 -6.00 2.06 -15.94
CA LEU A 26 -6.95 0.97 -15.76
C LEU A 26 -8.40 1.49 -15.74
N GLU A 27 -8.66 2.54 -14.97
CA GLU A 27 -10.00 3.10 -14.81
C GLU A 27 -10.56 3.62 -16.13
N ILE A 28 -9.73 4.34 -16.91
CA ILE A 28 -10.10 4.81 -18.26
C ILE A 28 -10.44 3.63 -19.17
N GLN A 29 -9.64 2.57 -19.14
CA GLN A 29 -9.84 1.41 -20.02
C GLN A 29 -11.10 0.62 -19.64
N VAL A 30 -11.36 0.41 -18.35
CA VAL A 30 -12.59 -0.25 -17.88
C VAL A 30 -13.82 0.59 -18.25
N ARG A 31 -13.75 1.92 -18.09
CA ARG A 31 -14.83 2.83 -18.52
C ARG A 31 -15.06 2.77 -20.03
N SER A 32 -13.99 2.72 -20.82
CA SER A 32 -14.07 2.56 -22.29
C SER A 32 -14.72 1.23 -22.69
N LEU A 33 -14.38 0.13 -22.03
CA LEU A 33 -14.98 -1.18 -22.30
C LEU A 33 -16.48 -1.21 -21.97
N LYS A 34 -16.88 -0.59 -20.84
CA LYS A 34 -18.29 -0.40 -20.48
C LYS A 34 -19.04 0.41 -21.54
N SER A 35 -18.43 1.47 -22.07
CA SER A 35 -19.02 2.29 -23.13
C SER A 35 -19.18 1.53 -24.45
N LEU A 36 -18.36 0.50 -24.69
CA LEU A 36 -18.48 -0.40 -25.83
C LEU A 36 -19.47 -1.55 -25.58
N HIS A 37 -20.23 -1.50 -24.48
CA HIS A 37 -21.18 -2.53 -24.05
C HIS A 37 -20.56 -3.93 -23.91
N VAL A 38 -19.26 -4.01 -23.64
CA VAL A 38 -18.60 -5.27 -23.32
C VAL A 38 -18.99 -5.66 -21.89
N LYS A 39 -19.49 -6.88 -21.74
CA LYS A 39 -19.87 -7.44 -20.44
C LYS A 39 -18.63 -7.60 -19.53
N PRO A 40 -18.67 -7.16 -18.26
CA PRO A 40 -17.55 -7.30 -17.32
C PRO A 40 -17.00 -8.72 -17.22
N GLU A 41 -17.87 -9.73 -17.32
CA GLU A 41 -17.51 -11.13 -17.24
C GLU A 41 -16.56 -11.56 -18.38
N ALA A 42 -16.68 -10.93 -19.54
CA ALA A 42 -15.88 -11.26 -20.72
C ALA A 42 -14.41 -10.80 -20.60
N TYR A 43 -14.12 -9.78 -19.79
CA TYR A 43 -12.77 -9.22 -19.66
C TYR A 43 -12.22 -9.24 -18.23
N SER A 44 -13.04 -9.45 -17.21
CA SER A 44 -12.61 -9.40 -15.80
C SER A 44 -11.51 -10.42 -15.51
N SER A 45 -11.69 -11.69 -15.90
CA SER A 45 -10.71 -12.75 -15.64
C SER A 45 -9.33 -12.42 -16.26
N MET A 46 -9.33 -11.96 -17.51
CA MET A 46 -8.10 -11.59 -18.23
C MET A 46 -7.45 -10.35 -17.60
N LEU A 47 -8.21 -9.28 -17.37
CA LEU A 47 -7.67 -8.04 -16.80
C LEU A 47 -7.11 -8.27 -15.40
N ILE A 48 -7.81 -9.01 -14.54
CA ILE A 48 -7.32 -9.34 -13.20
C ILE A 48 -6.00 -10.10 -13.31
N SER A 49 -5.93 -11.14 -14.14
CA SER A 49 -4.71 -11.92 -14.32
C SER A 49 -3.51 -11.09 -14.81
N VAL A 50 -3.75 -10.13 -15.69
CA VAL A 50 -2.71 -9.21 -16.18
C VAL A 50 -2.31 -8.22 -15.09
N LEU A 51 -3.27 -7.63 -14.38
CA LEU A 51 -3.01 -6.63 -13.34
C LEU A 51 -2.24 -7.21 -12.16
N LEU A 52 -2.59 -8.41 -11.70
CA LEU A 52 -1.87 -9.06 -10.60
C LEU A 52 -0.40 -9.37 -10.94
N LYS A 53 -0.06 -9.52 -12.23
CA LYS A 53 1.34 -9.67 -12.69
C LYS A 53 2.09 -8.35 -12.75
N ILE A 54 1.39 -7.24 -12.98
CA ILE A 54 1.97 -5.91 -13.16
C ILE A 54 2.08 -5.18 -11.82
N LEU A 55 1.19 -5.48 -10.86
CA LEU A 55 1.23 -5.01 -9.49
C LEU A 55 2.39 -5.65 -8.71
N SER A 56 2.86 -4.94 -7.68
CA SER A 56 3.88 -5.47 -6.77
C SER A 56 3.36 -6.72 -6.04
N PRO A 57 4.23 -7.72 -5.75
CA PRO A 57 3.83 -8.93 -5.04
C PRO A 57 3.10 -8.67 -3.72
N GLU A 58 3.50 -7.62 -2.99
CA GLU A 58 2.86 -7.21 -1.72
C GLU A 58 1.38 -6.82 -1.92
N ILE A 59 1.09 -6.00 -2.93
CA ILE A 59 -0.26 -5.53 -3.24
C ILE A 59 -1.12 -6.71 -3.73
N THR A 60 -0.56 -7.56 -4.58
CA THR A 60 -1.20 -8.79 -5.07
C THR A 60 -1.53 -9.75 -3.93
N LEU A 61 -0.61 -9.93 -2.98
CA LEU A 61 -0.82 -10.79 -1.81
C LEU A 61 -1.93 -10.25 -0.90
N GLU A 62 -1.93 -8.95 -0.63
CA GLU A 62 -3.00 -8.29 0.14
C GLU A 62 -4.37 -8.43 -0.53
N PHE A 63 -4.43 -8.25 -1.85
CA PHE A 63 -5.65 -8.46 -2.61
C PHE A 63 -6.16 -9.91 -2.47
N ASN A 64 -5.28 -10.89 -2.66
CA ASN A 64 -5.63 -12.30 -2.54
C ASN A 64 -6.07 -12.67 -1.12
N ARG A 65 -5.44 -12.10 -0.08
CA ARG A 65 -5.83 -12.33 1.32
C ARG A 65 -7.24 -11.80 1.62
N ARG A 66 -7.58 -10.61 1.09
CA ARG A 66 -8.90 -10.00 1.27
C ARG A 66 -10.00 -10.69 0.44
N ASN A 67 -9.63 -11.46 -0.58
CA ASN A 67 -10.55 -12.15 -1.49
C ASN A 67 -10.35 -13.68 -1.45
N SER A 68 -10.14 -14.25 -0.25
CA SER A 68 -9.90 -15.69 -0.05
C SER A 68 -11.02 -16.60 -0.58
N ASP A 69 -12.24 -16.06 -0.72
CA ASP A 69 -13.33 -16.73 -1.43
C ASP A 69 -13.20 -16.57 -2.95
N TYR A 70 -12.44 -17.48 -3.56
CA TYR A 70 -12.27 -17.60 -5.01
C TYR A 70 -13.56 -17.93 -5.78
N SER A 71 -14.65 -18.28 -5.09
CA SER A 71 -15.77 -19.03 -5.64
C SER A 71 -16.85 -18.19 -6.35
N ALA A 72 -17.11 -16.94 -5.96
CA ALA A 72 -18.39 -16.32 -6.39
C ALA A 72 -18.34 -14.97 -7.09
N ASN A 73 -17.34 -14.09 -6.87
CA ASN A 73 -17.50 -12.69 -7.30
C ASN A 73 -16.16 -11.99 -7.60
N TYR A 74 -15.27 -12.63 -8.36
CA TYR A 74 -14.06 -11.99 -8.89
C TYR A 74 -14.43 -11.03 -10.02
N ASN A 75 -14.72 -9.77 -9.66
CA ASN A 75 -15.08 -8.72 -10.60
C ASN A 75 -13.96 -7.68 -10.67
N ILE A 76 -13.68 -7.18 -11.88
CA ILE A 76 -12.74 -6.08 -12.12
C ILE A 76 -13.05 -4.83 -11.27
N GLU A 77 -14.33 -4.60 -10.94
CA GLU A 77 -14.75 -3.48 -10.11
C GLU A 77 -14.21 -3.58 -8.68
N LYS A 78 -14.20 -4.79 -8.09
CA LYS A 78 -13.61 -5.00 -6.76
C LYS A 78 -12.11 -4.78 -6.76
N LEU A 79 -11.43 -5.20 -7.83
CA LEU A 79 -10.00 -4.96 -7.98
C LEU A 79 -9.72 -3.45 -8.11
N LEU A 80 -10.51 -2.74 -8.91
CA LEU A 80 -10.42 -1.27 -9.03
C LEU A 80 -10.63 -0.56 -7.68
N GLU A 81 -11.64 -0.97 -6.92
CA GLU A 81 -11.94 -0.42 -5.59
C GLU A 81 -10.81 -0.69 -4.60
N PHE A 82 -10.28 -1.91 -4.61
CA PHE A 82 -9.13 -2.27 -3.80
C PHE A 82 -7.91 -1.40 -4.13
N ILE A 83 -7.52 -1.29 -5.41
CA ILE A 83 -6.35 -0.50 -5.83
C ILE A 83 -6.56 0.97 -5.45
N ARG A 84 -7.76 1.53 -5.64
CA ARG A 84 -8.07 2.90 -5.22
C ARG A 84 -7.84 3.10 -3.72
N THR A 85 -8.42 2.23 -2.90
CA THR A 85 -8.29 2.31 -1.43
C THR A 85 -6.84 2.22 -0.98
N GLU A 86 -6.10 1.27 -1.56
CA GLU A 86 -4.70 0.99 -1.27
C GLU A 86 -3.80 2.16 -1.69
N LEU A 87 -4.12 2.83 -2.80
CA LEU A 87 -3.48 4.05 -3.26
C LEU A 87 -3.75 5.24 -2.32
N GLU A 88 -5.02 5.49 -1.98
CA GLU A 88 -5.39 6.58 -1.07
C GLU A 88 -4.74 6.44 0.31
N CYS A 89 -4.67 5.21 0.84
CA CYS A 89 -3.99 4.93 2.11
C CYS A 89 -2.51 5.29 2.05
N ARG A 90 -1.80 4.96 0.96
CA ARG A 90 -0.39 5.32 0.78
C ARG A 90 -0.20 6.81 0.61
N GLU A 91 -1.06 7.47 -0.15
CA GLU A 91 -1.02 8.92 -0.33
C GLU A 91 -1.21 9.66 0.99
N ARG A 92 -2.19 9.25 1.82
CA ARG A 92 -2.36 9.79 3.17
C ARG A 92 -1.10 9.58 4.02
N ASN A 93 -0.54 8.37 4.04
CA ASN A 93 0.68 8.07 4.80
C ASN A 93 1.91 8.86 4.31
N ALA A 94 2.03 9.13 3.01
CA ALA A 94 3.10 9.96 2.45
C ALA A 94 2.96 11.42 2.90
N LEU A 95 1.74 11.97 2.94
CA LEU A 95 1.47 13.31 3.47
C LEU A 95 1.83 13.42 4.96
N TYR A 96 1.52 12.40 5.77
CA TYR A 96 1.93 12.35 7.18
C TYR A 96 3.44 12.25 7.36
N SER A 97 4.16 11.56 6.46
CA SER A 97 5.62 11.46 6.51
C SER A 97 6.31 12.81 6.25
N ILE A 98 5.73 13.66 5.40
CA ILE A 98 6.23 15.04 5.15
C ILE A 98 6.02 15.92 6.40
N SER A 99 4.90 15.75 7.12
CA SER A 99 4.65 16.47 8.37
C SER A 99 5.48 15.95 9.56
N GLY A 100 6.01 14.73 9.48
CA GLY A 100 6.76 14.07 10.56
C GLY A 100 8.27 14.38 10.59
N SER A 101 8.79 15.20 9.69
CA SER A 101 10.23 15.53 9.65
C SER A 101 10.69 16.53 10.73
N LYS A 102 9.88 16.80 11.75
CA LYS A 102 10.34 17.40 13.02
C LYS A 102 10.06 16.45 14.16
N SER A 103 11.12 16.04 14.85
CA SER A 103 11.15 15.26 16.08
C SER A 103 11.29 13.74 15.92
N ARG A 104 12.50 13.30 15.55
CA ARG A 104 13.07 12.03 16.03
C ARG A 104 14.59 12.13 16.26
N PHE A 105 15.04 13.06 17.11
CA PHE A 105 16.28 12.90 17.88
C PHE A 105 16.17 13.68 19.20
N ASN A 106 15.32 13.22 20.10
CA ASN A 106 15.53 13.41 21.54
C ASN A 106 15.00 12.17 22.26
N LEU A 107 15.73 11.06 22.09
CA LEU A 107 15.69 9.99 23.08
C LEU A 107 16.49 10.51 24.27
N GLN A 108 15.86 11.38 25.07
CA GLN A 108 16.42 11.77 26.36
C GLN A 108 16.39 10.52 27.23
N GLN A 109 17.54 9.85 27.28
CA GLN A 109 17.77 8.77 28.24
C GLN A 109 17.58 9.39 29.62
N HIS A 110 16.50 8.99 30.30
CA HIS A 110 16.35 9.25 31.73
C HIS A 110 17.50 8.52 32.45
N PRO A 111 18.39 9.20 33.18
CA PRO A 111 19.31 8.50 34.05
C PRO A 111 18.48 7.87 35.17
N MET A 112 18.47 6.53 35.21
CA MET A 112 18.09 5.79 36.41
C MET A 112 19.06 6.20 37.53
N HIS A 113 18.62 7.12 38.38
CA HIS A 113 19.37 7.51 39.57
C HIS A 113 19.37 6.31 40.52
N ARG A 114 20.42 5.48 40.43
CA ARG A 114 20.67 4.38 41.35
C ARG A 114 20.94 5.01 42.72
N ASN A 115 19.94 4.98 43.60
CA ASN A 115 20.07 5.43 44.97
C ASN A 115 21.03 4.48 45.71
N THR A 116 22.32 4.81 45.72
CA THR A 116 23.29 4.17 46.60
C THR A 116 23.05 4.72 48.00
N MET A 117 22.39 3.93 48.86
CA MET A 117 22.39 4.16 50.30
C MET A 117 23.82 3.97 50.82
N ASN A 118 24.62 5.03 50.75
CA ASN A 118 25.85 5.16 51.51
C ASN A 118 25.53 5.91 52.80
N THR A 119 24.94 5.19 53.77
CA THR A 119 24.93 5.65 55.16
C THR A 119 26.32 5.39 55.73
N THR A 120 27.13 6.44 55.70
CA THR A 120 28.07 6.84 56.76
C THR A 120 28.99 5.74 57.31
N LEU A 121 30.07 5.47 56.58
CA LEU A 121 31.37 5.20 57.20
C LEU A 121 32.28 6.38 56.86
N ARG A 122 32.26 7.42 57.70
CA ARG A 122 33.26 8.48 57.67
C ARG A 122 33.66 8.86 59.09
N LEU A 123 34.87 8.42 59.41
CA LEU A 123 35.88 9.05 60.28
C LEU A 123 35.54 9.06 61.78
N MET A 124 36.47 8.80 62.70
CA MET A 124 37.93 8.97 62.66
C MET A 124 38.48 8.30 63.93
N VAL A 125 39.67 7.69 63.80
CA VAL A 125 40.74 7.57 64.81
C VAL A 125 40.38 6.99 66.18
#